data_AF-A0A918VFC4-F1
#
_entry.id   AF-A0A918VFC4-F1
#
_cell.length_a   1.000
_cell.length_b   1.000
_cell.length_c   1.000
_cell.angle_alpha   90.00
_cell.angle_beta   90.00
_cell.angle_gamma   90.00
#
_symmetry.space_group_name_H-M   'P 1'
#
loop_
_entity.id
_entity.type
_entity.pdbx_description
1 polymer ?
#
loop_
_entity_poly.entity_id
_entity_poly.type
_entity_poly.pdbx_seq_one_letter_code
_entity_poly.pdbx_strand_id
1 'polypeptide(L)'
;MHQETAFKAVDFPIFTKDISILPIKDEMQLAIIEYDGITKCYPLDYVIHHHIINDKFNSRIVALTYCAMCRSIIPFDVTEIGPLFVGSFKDANMIVADKKTKTFFQQATFQSIIGKLHPYNLTMIPFQILSWSDVKKSILKPQVVNVTKKDFREFQLPIPGIWKKIVATENTPGLSSKNRDKTFPSRTHVIGLIDESIKKKIVYLKKEVISNEVVLNKEHNVFLIGIADTVNGFKNSVNNFVLNVTLDNAEILDLNSQTRWNMRGKYIKGKLNTNLEPIAISDEYWFSWKKFHRDSKLIRL
;
A
#
# COMPACT_ATOMS: atom_id res chain seq x y z
N MET A 1 18.57 -10.93 -18.93
CA MET A 1 17.77 -11.62 -17.90
C MET A 1 16.38 -10.99 -17.89
N HIS A 2 15.34 -11.81 -18.01
CA HIS A 2 13.95 -11.34 -18.02
C HIS A 2 13.51 -10.94 -16.61
N GLN A 3 12.66 -9.91 -16.49
CA GLN A 3 12.23 -9.34 -15.23
C GLN A 3 11.44 -10.35 -14.38
N GLU A 4 10.61 -11.18 -15.00
CA GLU A 4 9.89 -12.28 -14.33
C GLU A 4 10.84 -13.26 -13.62
N THR A 5 12.04 -13.49 -14.19
CA THR A 5 13.04 -14.38 -13.59
C THR A 5 13.82 -13.68 -12.49
N ALA A 6 14.08 -12.38 -12.65
CA ALA A 6 14.79 -11.56 -11.66
C ALA A 6 13.95 -11.32 -10.40
N PHE A 7 12.64 -11.15 -10.55
CA PHE A 7 11.68 -10.85 -9.50
C PHE A 7 10.54 -11.87 -9.57
N LYS A 8 10.82 -13.07 -9.07
CA LYS A 8 9.87 -14.18 -9.13
C LYS A 8 8.72 -13.93 -8.17
N ALA A 9 7.53 -13.77 -8.75
CA ALA A 9 6.28 -13.70 -8.00
C ALA A 9 6.05 -14.98 -7.18
N VAL A 10 5.36 -14.84 -6.05
CA VAL A 10 4.91 -15.98 -5.25
C VAL A 10 3.44 -16.21 -5.52
N ASP A 11 3.12 -17.41 -5.98
CA ASP A 11 1.74 -17.82 -6.21
C ASP A 11 1.27 -18.70 -5.05
N PHE A 12 0.17 -18.27 -4.42
CA PHE A 12 -0.57 -18.97 -3.37
C PHE A 12 0.31 -19.38 -2.20
N PRO A 13 0.87 -18.39 -1.46
CA PRO A 13 1.81 -18.67 -0.39
C PRO A 13 1.16 -19.44 0.76
N ILE A 14 1.99 -20.18 1.49
CA ILE A 14 1.55 -20.92 2.68
C ILE A 14 1.44 -19.96 3.85
N PHE A 15 0.38 -20.08 4.64
CA PHE A 15 0.17 -19.33 5.87
C PHE A 15 0.60 -20.14 7.09
N THR A 16 1.15 -19.48 8.11
CA THR A 16 1.55 -20.17 9.33
C THR A 16 0.32 -20.62 10.13
N LYS A 17 0.47 -21.72 10.87
CA LYS A 17 -0.50 -22.15 11.90
C LYS A 17 -0.21 -21.52 13.26
N ASP A 18 1.02 -21.11 13.48
CA ASP A 18 1.49 -20.52 14.72
C ASP A 18 2.25 -19.23 14.40
N ILE A 19 1.71 -18.10 14.84
CA ILE A 19 2.34 -16.79 14.61
C ILE A 19 3.51 -16.54 15.56
N SER A 20 3.64 -17.29 16.66
CA SER A 20 4.70 -17.10 17.65
C SER A 20 6.08 -17.56 17.16
N ILE A 21 6.12 -18.45 16.16
CA ILE A 21 7.36 -18.93 15.55
C ILE A 21 7.90 -18.02 14.43
N LEU A 22 7.10 -17.03 14.00
CA LEU A 22 7.50 -16.16 12.91
C LEU A 22 8.60 -15.20 13.37
N PRO A 23 9.70 -15.03 12.61
CA PRO A 23 10.80 -14.16 12.97
C PRO A 23 10.51 -12.67 12.69
N ILE A 24 9.27 -12.24 12.94
CA ILE A 24 8.79 -10.87 12.69
C ILE A 24 8.95 -10.04 13.97
N LYS A 25 9.68 -8.94 13.88
CA LYS A 25 9.84 -7.99 15.00
C LYS A 25 8.64 -7.05 15.09
N ASP A 26 8.41 -6.52 16.28
CA ASP A 26 7.23 -5.70 16.60
C ASP A 26 7.10 -4.45 15.72
N GLU A 27 8.22 -3.85 15.34
CA GLU A 27 8.31 -2.67 14.48
C GLU A 27 8.17 -2.97 12.97
N MET A 28 8.26 -4.23 12.56
CA MET A 28 8.16 -4.59 11.14
C MET A 28 6.76 -4.28 10.60
N GLN A 29 6.72 -3.74 9.38
CA GLN A 29 5.48 -3.35 8.71
C GLN A 29 4.89 -4.52 7.93
N LEU A 30 3.58 -4.69 8.02
CA LEU A 30 2.81 -5.68 7.26
C LEU A 30 1.73 -4.96 6.44
N ALA A 31 1.57 -5.36 5.18
CA ALA A 31 0.38 -5.06 4.39
C ALA A 31 -0.78 -5.95 4.89
N ILE A 32 -1.89 -5.31 5.23
CA ILE A 32 -3.10 -5.96 5.74
C ILE A 32 -4.17 -5.82 4.68
N ILE A 33 -4.59 -6.93 4.10
CA ILE A 33 -5.65 -6.97 3.10
C ILE A 33 -6.84 -7.65 3.73
N GLU A 34 -7.97 -6.95 3.77
CA GLU A 34 -9.26 -7.52 4.12
C GLU A 34 -10.13 -7.55 2.87
N TYR A 35 -10.46 -8.76 2.42
CA TYR A 35 -11.23 -8.95 1.20
C TYR A 35 -12.08 -10.21 1.31
N ASP A 36 -13.36 -10.10 0.94
CA ASP A 36 -14.34 -11.18 1.03
C ASP A 36 -14.40 -11.86 2.42
N GLY A 37 -14.37 -11.04 3.48
CA GLY A 37 -14.42 -11.50 4.88
C GLY A 37 -13.13 -12.16 5.41
N ILE A 38 -12.10 -12.29 4.58
CA ILE A 38 -10.78 -12.82 4.99
C ILE A 38 -9.82 -11.66 5.22
N THR A 39 -9.12 -11.70 6.36
CA THR A 39 -8.01 -10.79 6.64
C THR A 39 -6.68 -11.55 6.59
N LYS A 40 -5.77 -11.09 5.72
CA LYS A 40 -4.43 -11.67 5.56
C LYS A 40 -3.35 -10.60 5.69
N CYS A 41 -2.21 -11.00 6.22
CA CYS A 41 -1.10 -10.12 6.58
C CYS A 41 0.20 -10.57 5.91
N TYR A 42 0.89 -9.62 5.27
CA TYR A 42 2.10 -9.88 4.49
C TYR A 42 3.22 -8.92 4.95
N PRO A 43 4.31 -9.40 5.57
CA PRO A 43 5.46 -8.57 5.90
C PRO A 43 6.03 -7.87 4.66
N LEU A 44 6.19 -6.56 4.71
CA LEU A 44 6.63 -5.79 3.55
C LEU A 44 8.03 -6.19 3.08
N ASP A 45 8.92 -6.54 4.02
CA ASP A 45 10.26 -7.04 3.72
C ASP A 45 10.24 -8.39 3.00
N TYR A 46 9.18 -9.19 3.16
CA TYR A 46 8.98 -10.39 2.35
C TYR A 46 8.46 -10.02 0.95
N VAL A 47 7.46 -9.13 0.88
CA VAL A 47 6.84 -8.73 -0.40
C VAL A 47 7.86 -8.04 -1.33
N ILE A 48 8.75 -7.18 -0.82
CA ILE A 48 9.73 -6.45 -1.64
C ILE A 48 10.69 -7.38 -2.41
N HIS A 49 11.07 -8.54 -1.86
CA HIS A 49 11.93 -9.50 -2.58
C HIS A 49 11.23 -10.14 -3.77
N HIS A 50 9.92 -10.37 -3.65
CA HIS A 50 9.12 -11.04 -4.65
C HIS A 50 8.42 -10.09 -5.62
N HIS A 51 8.25 -8.83 -5.23
CA HIS A 51 7.48 -7.78 -5.90
C HIS A 51 5.98 -8.08 -6.08
N ILE A 52 5.58 -9.33 -6.23
CA ILE A 52 4.19 -9.73 -6.40
C ILE A 52 3.93 -10.99 -5.57
N ILE A 53 2.89 -10.94 -4.75
CA ILE A 53 2.30 -12.09 -4.08
C ILE A 53 0.87 -12.26 -4.62
N ASN A 54 0.63 -13.34 -5.36
CA ASN A 54 -0.71 -13.72 -5.81
C ASN A 54 -1.31 -14.66 -4.78
N ASP A 55 -2.49 -14.34 -4.26
CA ASP A 55 -3.11 -15.11 -3.19
C ASP A 55 -4.62 -15.24 -3.38
N LYS A 56 -5.23 -16.23 -2.72
CA LYS A 56 -6.66 -16.49 -2.76
C LYS A 56 -7.36 -15.91 -1.53
N PHE A 57 -8.48 -15.26 -1.77
CA PHE A 57 -9.44 -14.84 -0.76
C PHE A 57 -10.77 -15.50 -1.12
N ASN A 58 -11.01 -16.70 -0.57
CA ASN A 58 -12.07 -17.62 -1.01
C ASN A 58 -12.02 -17.87 -2.54
N SER A 59 -13.04 -17.41 -3.27
CA SER A 59 -13.18 -17.51 -4.72
C SER A 59 -12.41 -16.44 -5.49
N ARG A 60 -11.90 -15.42 -4.79
CA ARG A 60 -11.20 -14.27 -5.37
C ARG A 60 -9.70 -14.49 -5.42
N ILE A 61 -9.05 -13.87 -6.40
CA ILE A 61 -7.58 -13.83 -6.51
C ILE A 61 -7.12 -12.39 -6.38
N VAL A 62 -6.18 -12.15 -5.46
CA VAL A 62 -5.59 -10.85 -5.19
C VAL A 62 -4.11 -10.89 -5.53
N ALA A 63 -3.64 -9.92 -6.31
CA ALA A 63 -2.22 -9.70 -6.56
C ALA A 63 -1.74 -8.51 -5.71
N LEU A 64 -1.05 -8.78 -4.60
CA LEU A 64 -0.35 -7.76 -3.82
C LEU A 64 0.95 -7.40 -4.53
N THR A 65 1.03 -6.18 -5.07
CA THR A 65 2.20 -5.70 -5.82
C THR A 65 3.02 -4.70 -5.01
N TYR A 66 4.34 -4.73 -5.17
CA TYR A 66 5.29 -3.82 -4.54
C TYR A 66 6.32 -3.37 -5.57
N CYS A 67 6.41 -2.06 -5.82
CA CYS A 67 7.46 -1.49 -6.66
C CYS A 67 8.60 -0.97 -5.79
N ALA A 68 9.73 -1.72 -5.75
CA ALA A 68 10.89 -1.36 -4.93
C ALA A 68 11.38 0.09 -5.17
N MET A 69 11.43 0.50 -6.43
CA MET A 69 11.89 1.84 -6.82
C MET A 69 10.99 2.95 -6.32
N CYS A 70 9.67 2.73 -6.31
CA CYS A 70 8.66 3.74 -5.96
C CYS A 70 8.26 3.69 -4.48
N ARG A 71 8.50 2.56 -3.80
CA ARG A 71 7.92 2.19 -2.49
C ARG A 71 6.40 1.96 -2.52
N SER A 72 5.76 2.03 -3.69
CA SER A 72 4.31 1.83 -3.82
C SER A 72 3.89 0.36 -3.64
N ILE A 73 2.91 0.16 -2.75
CA ILE A 73 2.28 -1.14 -2.47
C ILE A 73 0.83 -1.06 -2.90
N ILE A 74 0.38 -1.96 -3.77
CA ILE A 74 -0.96 -1.88 -4.36
C ILE A 74 -1.50 -3.30 -4.58
N PRO A 75 -2.55 -3.71 -3.85
CA PRO A 75 -3.27 -4.95 -4.13
C PRO A 75 -4.34 -4.75 -5.18
N PHE A 76 -4.43 -5.69 -6.12
CA PHE A 76 -5.44 -5.69 -7.18
C PHE A 76 -6.31 -6.93 -7.10
N ASP A 77 -7.62 -6.78 -7.34
CA ASP A 77 -8.47 -7.91 -7.70
C ASP A 77 -8.14 -8.35 -9.12
N VAL A 78 -7.67 -9.59 -9.24
CA VAL A 78 -7.27 -10.21 -10.50
C VAL A 78 -8.03 -11.52 -10.74
N THR A 79 -9.18 -11.71 -10.08
CA THR A 79 -9.99 -12.93 -10.17
C THR A 79 -10.25 -13.35 -11.62
N GLU A 80 -10.61 -12.40 -12.49
CA GLU A 80 -10.96 -12.69 -13.89
C GLU A 80 -9.76 -13.00 -14.80
N ILE A 81 -8.57 -12.48 -14.47
CA ILE A 81 -7.37 -12.56 -15.31
C ILE A 81 -6.31 -13.52 -14.76
N GLY A 82 -6.40 -13.88 -13.48
CA GLY A 82 -5.49 -14.76 -12.78
C GLY A 82 -4.23 -14.07 -12.24
N PRO A 83 -3.27 -14.86 -11.72
CA PRO A 83 -2.02 -14.36 -11.14
C PRO A 83 -1.23 -13.43 -12.06
N LEU A 84 -0.65 -12.39 -11.47
CA LEU A 84 0.24 -11.44 -12.13
C LEU A 84 1.71 -11.80 -11.96
N PHE A 85 2.55 -11.34 -12.88
CA PHE A 85 4.00 -11.42 -12.78
C PHE A 85 4.65 -10.08 -13.15
N VAL A 86 5.92 -9.91 -12.78
CA VAL A 86 6.70 -8.72 -13.16
C VAL A 86 7.03 -8.80 -14.65
N GLY A 87 6.33 -8.00 -15.45
CA GLY A 87 6.48 -8.00 -16.90
C GLY A 87 7.65 -7.13 -17.37
N SER A 88 7.76 -5.91 -16.83
CA SER A 88 8.81 -4.96 -17.22
C SER A 88 8.89 -3.79 -16.22
N PHE A 89 9.67 -2.77 -16.56
CA PHE A 89 9.70 -1.48 -15.86
C PHE A 89 9.65 -0.36 -16.88
N LYS A 90 8.87 0.68 -16.58
CA LYS A 90 8.77 1.89 -17.40
C LYS A 90 8.57 3.07 -16.48
N ASP A 91 9.21 4.19 -16.82
CA ASP A 91 9.06 5.43 -16.06
C ASP A 91 9.44 5.28 -14.57
N ALA A 92 10.47 4.45 -14.30
CA ALA A 92 10.91 4.05 -12.95
C ALA A 92 9.85 3.32 -12.09
N ASN A 93 8.73 2.90 -12.68
CA ASN A 93 7.68 2.11 -12.04
C ASN A 93 7.53 0.72 -12.66
N MET A 94 7.01 -0.21 -11.87
CA MET A 94 6.80 -1.59 -12.26
C MET A 94 5.65 -1.73 -13.28
N ILE A 95 5.87 -2.54 -14.31
CA ILE A 95 4.82 -3.05 -15.18
C ILE A 95 4.50 -4.48 -14.75
N VAL A 96 3.24 -4.74 -14.43
CA VAL A 96 2.72 -6.07 -14.11
C VAL A 96 1.99 -6.63 -15.31
N ALA A 97 1.96 -7.96 -15.45
CA ALA A 97 1.25 -8.59 -16.55
C ALA A 97 0.58 -9.89 -16.11
N ASP A 98 -0.50 -10.27 -16.78
CA ASP A 98 -1.19 -11.53 -16.53
C ASP A 98 -0.80 -12.60 -17.56
N LYS A 99 -0.81 -13.87 -17.16
CA LYS A 99 -0.43 -14.97 -18.06
C LYS A 99 -1.54 -15.38 -19.02
N LYS A 100 -2.81 -15.12 -18.70
CA LYS A 100 -4.00 -15.62 -19.40
C LYS A 100 -4.29 -14.85 -20.68
N THR A 101 -4.30 -13.53 -20.60
CA THR A 101 -4.65 -12.57 -21.66
C THR A 101 -3.43 -11.85 -22.23
N LYS A 102 -2.26 -11.97 -21.55
CA LYS A 102 -1.01 -11.30 -21.92
C LYS A 102 -1.18 -9.78 -21.96
N THR A 103 -1.95 -9.24 -21.02
CA THR A 103 -2.13 -7.79 -20.88
C THR A 103 -1.13 -7.25 -19.86
N PHE A 104 -0.48 -6.15 -20.21
CA PHE A 104 0.51 -5.46 -19.38
C PHE A 104 -0.12 -4.20 -18.81
N PHE A 105 0.10 -3.93 -17.53
CA PHE A 105 -0.50 -2.84 -16.77
C PHE A 105 0.59 -2.03 -16.07
N GLN A 106 0.46 -0.70 -16.06
CA GLN A 106 1.31 0.17 -15.25
C GLN A 106 0.83 0.10 -13.80
N GLN A 107 1.69 -0.34 -12.87
CA GLN A 107 1.30 -0.52 -11.47
C GLN A 107 0.80 0.79 -10.83
N ALA A 108 1.46 1.92 -11.12
CA ALA A 108 1.09 3.21 -10.52
C ALA A 108 -0.25 3.79 -11.01
N THR A 109 -0.70 3.47 -12.23
CA THR A 109 -1.95 4.03 -12.79
C THR A 109 -3.08 3.02 -12.87
N PHE A 110 -2.78 1.73 -12.70
CA PHE A 110 -3.70 0.58 -12.80
C PHE A 110 -4.13 0.29 -14.24
N GLN A 111 -3.73 1.13 -15.19
CA GLN A 111 -4.16 1.08 -16.58
C GLN A 111 -3.34 0.06 -17.37
N SER A 112 -4.03 -0.68 -18.22
CA SER A 112 -3.41 -1.48 -19.27
C SER A 112 -2.65 -0.57 -20.24
N ILE A 113 -1.45 -1.01 -20.62
CA ILE A 113 -0.58 -0.36 -21.59
C ILE A 113 -0.76 -1.01 -22.96
N ILE A 114 -0.81 -2.35 -22.98
CA ILE A 114 -0.91 -3.17 -24.19
C ILE A 114 -1.42 -4.57 -23.85
N GLY A 115 -2.08 -5.21 -24.79
CA GLY A 115 -2.53 -6.60 -24.71
C GLY A 115 -4.02 -6.75 -25.01
N LYS A 116 -4.53 -7.97 -24.85
CA LYS A 116 -5.87 -8.34 -25.32
C LYS A 116 -7.00 -7.56 -24.64
N LEU A 117 -6.81 -7.13 -23.39
CA LEU A 117 -7.83 -6.39 -22.66
C LEU A 117 -7.71 -4.88 -22.83
N HIS A 118 -6.69 -4.36 -23.53
CA HIS A 118 -6.51 -2.91 -23.62
C HIS A 118 -7.63 -2.24 -24.45
N PRO A 119 -8.28 -1.17 -23.96
CA PRO A 119 -8.09 -0.51 -22.66
C PRO A 119 -8.86 -1.19 -21.50
N TYR A 120 -8.18 -1.37 -20.37
CA TYR A 120 -8.70 -1.92 -19.10
C TYR A 120 -7.98 -1.30 -17.90
N ASN A 121 -8.66 -1.18 -16.76
CA ASN A 121 -8.08 -0.75 -15.48
C ASN A 121 -8.20 -1.87 -14.45
N LEU A 122 -7.12 -2.18 -13.75
CA LEU A 122 -7.15 -3.07 -12.59
C LEU A 122 -7.96 -2.43 -11.46
N THR A 123 -8.79 -3.24 -10.80
CA THR A 123 -9.54 -2.82 -9.62
C THR A 123 -8.64 -2.94 -8.39
N MET A 124 -8.33 -1.82 -7.77
CA MET A 124 -7.53 -1.79 -6.54
C MET A 124 -8.37 -2.23 -5.34
N ILE A 125 -7.76 -2.98 -4.43
CA ILE A 125 -8.37 -3.35 -3.14
C ILE A 125 -7.79 -2.42 -2.06
N PRO A 126 -8.62 -1.72 -1.26
CA PRO A 126 -8.14 -0.97 -0.11
C PRO A 126 -7.38 -1.89 0.87
N PHE A 127 -6.25 -1.40 1.37
CA PHE A 127 -5.41 -2.11 2.31
C PHE A 127 -4.83 -1.15 3.34
N GLN A 128 -4.25 -1.71 4.39
CA GLN A 128 -3.61 -0.94 5.46
C GLN A 128 -2.17 -1.39 5.63
N ILE A 129 -1.34 -0.51 6.17
CA ILE A 129 -0.01 -0.89 6.65
C ILE A 129 0.00 -0.69 8.16
N LEU A 130 0.37 -1.74 8.89
CA LEU A 130 0.45 -1.73 10.35
C LEU A 130 1.77 -2.35 10.81
N SER A 131 2.23 -1.94 11.98
CA SER A 131 3.32 -2.65 12.67
C SER A 131 2.85 -4.04 13.11
N TRP A 132 3.77 -4.99 13.26
CA TRP A 132 3.44 -6.31 13.80
C TRP A 132 2.84 -6.22 15.21
N SER A 133 3.32 -5.27 16.01
CA SER A 133 2.75 -4.99 17.33
C SER A 133 1.27 -4.60 17.28
N ASP A 134 0.86 -3.79 16.29
CA ASP A 134 -0.53 -3.38 16.10
C ASP A 134 -1.38 -4.49 15.50
N VAL A 135 -0.81 -5.32 14.63
CA VAL A 135 -1.50 -6.50 14.09
C VAL A 135 -1.88 -7.46 15.22
N LYS A 136 -0.95 -7.76 16.14
CA LYS A 136 -1.21 -8.61 17.31
C LYS A 136 -2.32 -8.06 18.22
N LYS A 137 -2.43 -6.74 18.34
CA LYS A 137 -3.44 -6.07 19.18
C LYS A 137 -4.81 -5.95 18.50
N SER A 138 -4.83 -5.70 17.19
CA SER A 138 -6.04 -5.32 16.45
C SER A 138 -6.70 -6.47 15.69
N ILE A 139 -6.04 -7.63 15.56
CA ILE A 139 -6.55 -8.79 14.84
C ILE A 139 -6.47 -10.02 15.74
N LEU A 140 -7.63 -10.60 16.07
CA LEU A 140 -7.71 -11.74 17.01
C LEU A 140 -7.01 -13.00 16.49
N LYS A 141 -7.11 -13.26 15.18
CA LYS A 141 -6.51 -14.44 14.51
C LYS A 141 -5.96 -14.03 13.13
N PRO A 142 -4.84 -13.31 13.07
CA PRO A 142 -4.28 -12.86 11.80
C PRO A 142 -3.79 -14.05 11.00
N GLN A 143 -4.21 -14.16 9.74
CA GLN A 143 -3.56 -15.08 8.81
C GLN A 143 -2.28 -14.42 8.30
N VAL A 144 -1.13 -14.86 8.80
CA VAL A 144 0.17 -14.32 8.40
C VAL A 144 0.88 -15.31 7.48
N VAL A 145 1.42 -14.80 6.38
CA VAL A 145 2.22 -15.62 5.46
C VAL A 145 3.41 -16.23 6.19
N ASN A 146 3.69 -17.51 5.90
CA ASN A 146 4.79 -18.23 6.50
C ASN A 146 6.13 -17.71 5.96
N VAL A 147 6.98 -17.24 6.86
CA VAL A 147 8.24 -16.57 6.54
C VAL A 147 9.35 -17.04 7.48
N THR A 148 10.58 -16.97 6.99
CA THR A 148 11.79 -17.37 7.69
C THR A 148 12.76 -16.19 7.78
N LYS A 149 13.83 -16.35 8.58
CA LYS A 149 14.89 -15.33 8.66
C LYS A 149 15.53 -15.00 7.31
N LYS A 150 15.50 -15.94 6.34
CA LYS A 150 16.07 -15.74 5.00
C LYS A 150 15.26 -14.74 4.17
N ASP A 151 13.96 -14.62 4.46
CA ASP A 151 13.04 -13.72 3.78
C ASP A 151 13.24 -12.26 4.20
N PHE A 152 13.92 -12.02 5.32
CA PHE A 152 14.20 -10.69 5.87
C PHE A 152 15.65 -10.23 5.66
N ARG A 153 16.33 -10.80 4.68
CA ARG A 153 17.62 -10.28 4.22
C ARG A 153 17.45 -8.90 3.58
N GLU A 154 18.53 -8.13 3.54
CA GLU A 154 18.54 -6.84 2.81
C GLU A 154 18.14 -7.05 1.34
N PHE A 155 17.21 -6.23 0.85
CA PHE A 155 16.80 -6.25 -0.55
C PHE A 155 17.98 -5.88 -1.46
N GLN A 156 18.13 -6.64 -2.54
CA GLN A 156 19.15 -6.39 -3.56
C GLN A 156 18.55 -6.57 -4.94
N LEU A 157 18.98 -5.71 -5.86
CA LEU A 157 18.80 -5.94 -7.28
C LEU A 157 19.71 -7.09 -7.74
N PRO A 158 19.43 -7.68 -8.92
CA PRO A 158 20.21 -8.82 -9.43
C PRO A 158 21.71 -8.55 -9.60
N ILE A 159 22.11 -7.28 -9.68
CA ILE A 159 23.51 -6.88 -9.67
C ILE A 159 23.86 -6.37 -8.26
N PRO A 160 24.74 -7.07 -7.52
CA PRO A 160 25.09 -6.71 -6.15
C PRO A 160 25.58 -5.27 -6.01
N GLY A 161 25.17 -4.60 -4.92
CA GLY A 161 25.58 -3.24 -4.57
C GLY A 161 24.95 -2.10 -5.40
N ILE A 162 24.34 -2.40 -6.57
CA ILE A 162 23.65 -1.38 -7.38
C ILE A 162 22.49 -0.76 -6.62
N TRP A 163 21.72 -1.57 -5.89
CA TRP A 163 20.60 -1.08 -5.07
C TRP A 163 21.05 0.01 -4.09
N LYS A 164 22.11 -0.26 -3.30
CA LYS A 164 22.70 0.71 -2.35
C LYS A 164 23.10 2.01 -3.02
N LYS A 165 23.76 1.95 -4.19
CA LYS A 165 24.16 3.15 -4.94
C LYS A 165 22.97 3.95 -5.46
N ILE A 166 21.93 3.28 -5.94
CA ILE A 166 20.71 3.92 -6.44
C ILE A 166 19.99 4.64 -5.30
N VAL A 167 19.76 3.97 -4.17
CA VAL A 167 19.01 4.56 -3.05
C VAL A 167 19.76 5.67 -2.33
N ALA A 168 21.10 5.67 -2.37
CA ALA A 168 21.95 6.70 -1.79
C ALA A 168 22.08 7.98 -2.65
N THR A 169 21.51 8.01 -3.85
CA THR A 169 21.62 9.15 -4.78
C THR A 169 20.26 9.61 -5.25
N GLU A 170 20.19 10.77 -5.89
CA GLU A 170 18.98 11.25 -6.57
C GLU A 170 18.66 10.48 -7.87
N ASN A 171 19.30 9.35 -8.16
CA ASN A 171 19.09 8.61 -9.40
C ASN A 171 17.74 7.85 -9.40
N THR A 172 16.99 7.97 -10.48
CA THR A 172 15.70 7.30 -10.70
C THR A 172 15.76 6.53 -12.02
N PRO A 173 16.37 5.33 -12.07
CA PRO A 173 16.52 4.57 -13.31
C PRO A 173 15.19 4.39 -14.06
N GLY A 174 15.18 4.71 -15.35
CA GLY A 174 13.97 4.71 -16.17
C GLY A 174 13.18 6.03 -16.16
N LEU A 175 13.59 7.02 -15.37
CA LEU A 175 13.05 8.39 -15.38
C LEU A 175 14.18 9.43 -15.44
N SER A 176 14.29 10.12 -16.57
CA SER A 176 15.30 11.16 -16.78
C SER A 176 15.14 12.33 -15.81
N SER A 177 16.25 12.88 -15.34
CA SER A 177 16.30 14.06 -14.45
C SER A 177 15.71 15.32 -15.10
N LYS A 178 15.64 15.40 -16.44
CA LYS A 178 14.99 16.50 -17.17
C LYS A 178 13.46 16.44 -17.07
N ASN A 179 12.91 15.23 -16.93
CA ASN A 179 11.46 14.98 -16.91
C ASN A 179 10.91 14.76 -15.50
N ARG A 180 11.76 14.95 -14.48
CA ARG A 180 11.44 14.72 -13.08
C ARG A 180 11.17 16.03 -12.35
N ASP A 181 10.12 16.05 -11.54
CA ASP A 181 9.87 17.10 -10.58
C ASP A 181 10.99 17.17 -9.53
N LYS A 182 11.47 18.38 -9.23
CA LYS A 182 12.60 18.62 -8.31
C LYS A 182 12.21 19.47 -7.11
N THR A 183 10.91 19.66 -6.85
CA THR A 183 10.41 20.41 -5.69
C THR A 183 10.87 19.78 -4.38
N PHE A 184 11.01 18.44 -4.35
CA PHE A 184 11.60 17.70 -3.25
C PHE A 184 12.64 16.70 -3.75
N PRO A 185 13.56 16.21 -2.88
CA PRO A 185 14.37 15.04 -3.15
C PRO A 185 13.52 13.88 -3.68
N SER A 186 14.08 13.13 -4.62
CA SER A 186 13.35 12.07 -5.34
C SER A 186 12.63 11.11 -4.39
N ARG A 187 13.32 10.66 -3.34
CA ARG A 187 12.84 9.69 -2.35
C ARG A 187 12.20 10.32 -1.11
N THR A 188 11.72 11.56 -1.21
CA THR A 188 10.84 12.10 -0.17
C THR A 188 9.57 11.26 -0.10
N HIS A 189 9.26 10.72 1.08
CA HIS A 189 8.05 9.94 1.32
C HIS A 189 6.81 10.83 1.32
N VAL A 190 5.81 10.41 0.55
CA VAL A 190 4.53 11.10 0.45
C VAL A 190 3.37 10.15 0.61
N ILE A 191 2.25 10.70 1.06
CA ILE A 191 0.97 9.99 1.14
C ILE A 191 0.04 10.61 0.11
N GLY A 192 -0.22 9.87 -0.96
CA GLY A 192 -1.12 10.27 -2.02
C GLY A 192 -2.50 9.66 -1.85
N LEU A 193 -3.57 10.42 -2.08
CA LEU A 193 -4.92 9.86 -2.08
C LEU A 193 -5.28 9.38 -3.50
N ILE A 194 -5.39 8.06 -3.63
CA ILE A 194 -5.61 7.39 -4.92
C ILE A 194 -7.05 6.89 -5.10
N ASP A 195 -7.85 6.95 -4.05
CA ASP A 195 -9.27 6.57 -4.04
C ASP A 195 -10.08 7.20 -5.18
N GLU A 196 -11.01 6.44 -5.74
CA GLU A 196 -11.85 6.88 -6.87
C GLU A 196 -12.75 8.05 -6.49
N SER A 197 -13.14 8.15 -5.21
CA SER A 197 -13.92 9.29 -4.71
C SER A 197 -13.15 10.62 -4.76
N ILE A 198 -11.82 10.58 -4.90
CA ILE A 198 -10.95 11.75 -4.93
C ILE A 198 -10.72 12.19 -6.38
N LYS A 199 -11.57 13.11 -6.86
CA LYS A 199 -11.56 13.61 -8.23
C LYS A 199 -10.26 14.30 -8.62
N LYS A 200 -9.76 15.20 -7.75
CA LYS A 200 -8.47 15.87 -7.93
C LYS A 200 -7.45 15.20 -7.02
N LYS A 201 -6.41 14.60 -7.61
CA LYS A 201 -5.38 13.90 -6.84
C LYS A 201 -4.68 14.86 -5.89
N ILE A 202 -4.59 14.47 -4.63
CA ILE A 202 -3.96 15.24 -3.56
C ILE A 202 -2.89 14.40 -2.88
N VAL A 203 -1.88 15.09 -2.36
CA VAL A 203 -0.72 14.46 -1.74
C VAL A 203 -0.25 15.26 -0.54
N TYR A 204 0.27 14.55 0.46
CA TYR A 204 0.85 15.08 1.68
C TYR A 204 2.30 14.62 1.81
N LEU A 205 3.13 15.40 2.51
CA LEU A 205 4.41 14.86 2.99
C LEU A 205 4.14 13.88 4.13
N LYS A 206 4.64 12.65 4.02
CA LYS A 206 4.39 11.60 5.03
C LYS A 206 4.82 12.04 6.43
N LYS A 207 5.96 12.73 6.52
CA LYS A 207 6.49 13.28 7.78
C LYS A 207 5.50 14.24 8.46
N GLU A 208 4.82 15.10 7.69
CA GLU A 208 3.85 16.04 8.24
C GLU A 208 2.60 15.33 8.76
N VAL A 209 2.13 14.30 8.05
CA VAL A 209 1.01 13.48 8.51
C VAL A 209 1.34 12.78 9.82
N ILE A 210 2.54 12.18 9.92
CA ILE A 210 3.00 11.54 11.15
C ILE A 210 3.14 12.55 12.30
N SER A 211 3.73 13.72 12.05
CA SER A 211 3.93 14.74 13.09
C SER A 211 2.63 15.32 13.64
N ASN A 212 1.54 15.31 12.86
CA ASN A 212 0.23 15.77 13.32
C ASN A 212 -0.62 14.65 13.93
N GLU A 213 -0.22 13.38 13.79
CA GLU A 213 -0.93 12.16 14.19
C GLU A 213 -2.30 11.95 13.52
N VAL A 214 -3.16 12.96 13.49
CA VAL A 214 -4.47 12.98 12.83
C VAL A 214 -4.56 14.18 11.91
N VAL A 215 -4.92 13.94 10.65
CA VAL A 215 -5.08 14.99 9.63
C VAL A 215 -6.49 14.92 9.08
N LEU A 216 -7.30 15.92 9.42
CA LEU A 216 -8.65 16.07 8.89
C LEU A 216 -8.64 16.84 7.56
N ASN A 217 -9.25 16.28 6.52
CA ASN A 217 -9.52 16.97 5.27
C ASN A 217 -11.01 16.92 4.94
N LYS A 218 -11.72 17.93 5.44
CA LYS A 218 -13.18 18.07 5.28
C LYS A 218 -13.59 18.33 3.82
N GLU A 219 -12.76 19.04 3.05
CA GLU A 219 -13.02 19.32 1.61
C GLU A 219 -13.20 18.01 0.83
N HIS A 220 -12.39 16.99 1.17
CA HIS A 220 -12.40 15.71 0.48
C HIS A 220 -13.14 14.60 1.25
N ASN A 221 -13.74 14.91 2.40
CA ASN A 221 -14.38 13.94 3.30
C ASN A 221 -13.46 12.77 3.69
N VAL A 222 -12.23 13.08 4.10
CA VAL A 222 -11.23 12.08 4.50
C VAL A 222 -10.46 12.52 5.73
N PHE A 223 -9.95 11.56 6.48
CA PHE A 223 -8.91 11.81 7.45
C PHE A 223 -7.80 10.77 7.35
N LEU A 224 -6.59 11.19 7.71
CA LEU A 224 -5.42 10.34 7.79
C LEU A 224 -5.00 10.19 9.24
N ILE A 225 -4.49 9.02 9.57
CA ILE A 225 -3.84 8.75 10.85
C ILE A 225 -2.41 8.33 10.58
N GLY A 226 -1.45 9.09 11.12
CA GLY A 226 -0.05 8.73 11.17
C GLY A 226 0.31 8.20 12.55
N ILE A 227 0.82 6.98 12.61
CA ILE A 227 1.38 6.40 13.85
C ILE A 227 2.66 5.65 13.54
N ALA A 228 3.69 5.86 14.36
CA ALA A 228 5.05 5.40 14.09
C ALA A 228 5.49 5.81 12.66
N ASP A 229 5.75 4.84 11.79
CA ASP A 229 6.06 5.08 10.36
C ASP A 229 4.94 4.60 9.42
N THR A 230 3.72 4.46 9.92
CA THR A 230 2.57 4.02 9.10
C THR A 230 1.54 5.14 8.98
N VAL A 231 0.90 5.21 7.83
CA VAL A 231 -0.24 6.10 7.61
C VAL A 231 -1.39 5.25 7.10
N ASN A 232 -2.58 5.45 7.67
CA ASN A 232 -3.82 4.84 7.20
C ASN A 232 -4.85 5.95 6.97
N GLY A 233 -5.74 5.76 5.99
CA GLY A 233 -6.76 6.74 5.64
C GLY A 233 -8.16 6.17 5.77
N PHE A 234 -9.11 7.03 6.17
CA PHE A 234 -10.52 6.71 6.27
C PHE A 234 -11.41 7.84 5.74
N LYS A 235 -12.66 7.53 5.42
CA LYS A 235 -13.71 8.53 5.18
C LYS A 235 -13.95 9.34 6.45
N ASN A 236 -14.08 10.66 6.35
CA ASN A 236 -14.40 11.54 7.47
C ASN A 236 -15.91 11.58 7.79
N SER A 237 -16.67 10.59 7.34
CA SER A 237 -18.08 10.47 7.63
C SER A 237 -18.51 9.03 7.77
N VAL A 238 -19.47 8.78 8.64
CA VAL A 238 -20.13 7.48 8.81
C VAL A 238 -21.63 7.71 8.85
N ASN A 239 -22.41 7.02 8.00
CA ASN A 239 -23.88 7.18 7.92
C ASN A 239 -24.30 8.67 7.82
N ASN A 240 -23.58 9.46 7.02
CA ASN A 240 -23.74 10.92 6.87
C ASN A 240 -23.40 11.78 8.11
N PHE A 241 -22.91 11.20 9.20
CA PHE A 241 -22.36 11.95 10.33
C PHE A 241 -20.89 12.29 10.08
N VAL A 242 -20.55 13.57 10.04
CA VAL A 242 -19.17 14.05 9.93
C VAL A 242 -18.45 13.81 11.25
N LEU A 243 -17.26 13.20 11.16
CA LEU A 243 -16.47 12.81 12.32
C LEU A 243 -15.50 13.91 12.75
N ASN A 244 -15.35 14.10 14.05
CA ASN A 244 -14.30 14.91 14.66
C ASN A 244 -13.34 13.98 15.42
N VAL A 245 -12.37 13.44 14.70
CA VAL A 245 -11.51 12.37 15.22
C VAL A 245 -10.25 12.90 15.92
N THR A 246 -9.85 12.19 16.97
CA THR A 246 -8.53 12.28 17.62
C THR A 246 -7.99 10.88 17.86
N LEU A 247 -6.71 10.77 18.18
CA LEU A 247 -6.15 9.55 18.76
C LEU A 247 -6.18 9.61 20.29
N ASP A 248 -6.49 8.48 20.90
CA ASP A 248 -6.41 8.25 22.34
C ASP A 248 -5.92 6.81 22.58
N ASN A 249 -4.71 6.65 23.15
CA ASN A 249 -4.11 5.35 23.45
C ASN A 249 -4.11 4.34 22.27
N ALA A 250 -3.77 4.81 21.06
CA ALA A 250 -3.81 4.04 19.82
C ALA A 250 -5.21 3.52 19.42
N GLU A 251 -6.26 4.20 19.89
CA GLU A 251 -7.62 4.09 19.37
C GLU A 251 -8.00 5.39 18.66
N ILE A 252 -8.86 5.27 17.65
CA ILE A 252 -9.49 6.39 16.96
C ILE A 252 -10.73 6.75 17.75
N LEU A 253 -10.81 7.98 18.27
CA LEU A 253 -11.95 8.50 19.03
C LEU A 253 -12.64 9.60 18.24
N ASP A 254 -13.94 9.46 17.98
CA ASP A 254 -14.76 10.58 17.54
C ASP A 254 -15.30 11.35 18.75
N LEU A 255 -14.91 12.62 18.87
CA LEU A 255 -15.29 13.49 19.99
C LEU A 255 -16.79 13.79 20.02
N ASN A 256 -17.46 13.75 18.87
CA ASN A 256 -18.89 14.08 18.78
C ASN A 256 -19.77 12.94 19.33
N SER A 257 -19.48 11.70 18.93
CA SER A 257 -20.29 10.52 19.28
C SER A 257 -19.71 9.69 20.41
N GLN A 258 -18.49 10.01 20.86
CA GLN A 258 -17.69 9.21 21.80
C GLN A 258 -17.44 7.78 21.30
N THR A 259 -17.55 7.56 19.99
CA THR A 259 -17.29 6.26 19.36
C THR A 259 -15.81 6.03 19.20
N ARG A 260 -15.38 4.80 19.50
CA ARG A 260 -14.01 4.34 19.43
C ARG A 260 -13.88 3.23 18.41
N TRP A 261 -12.82 3.33 17.62
CA TRP A 261 -12.37 2.30 16.69
C TRP A 261 -10.91 1.96 16.99
N ASN A 262 -10.51 0.73 16.67
CA ASN A 262 -9.08 0.41 16.67
C ASN A 262 -8.38 1.07 15.46
N MET A 263 -7.06 0.96 15.38
CA MET A 263 -6.26 1.52 14.27
C MET A 263 -6.65 1.01 12.87
N ARG A 264 -7.38 -0.11 12.79
CA ARG A 264 -7.92 -0.63 11.52
C ARG A 264 -9.25 0.01 11.12
N GLY A 265 -9.82 0.85 11.98
CA GLY A 265 -11.16 1.38 11.82
C GLY A 265 -12.26 0.39 12.20
N LYS A 266 -11.94 -0.68 12.94
CA LYS A 266 -12.95 -1.61 13.44
C LYS A 266 -13.57 -1.08 14.73
N TYR A 267 -14.90 -1.13 14.79
CA TYR A 267 -15.69 -0.65 15.91
C TYR A 267 -15.28 -1.36 17.21
N ILE A 268 -15.12 -0.58 18.27
CA ILE A 268 -14.89 -1.07 19.63
C ILE A 268 -16.12 -0.82 20.50
N LYS A 269 -16.51 0.46 20.65
CA LYS A 269 -17.64 0.89 21.48
C LYS A 269 -18.10 2.31 21.13
N GLY A 270 -19.35 2.63 21.41
CA GLY A 270 -19.91 3.98 21.36
C GLY A 270 -21.20 4.08 20.56
N LYS A 271 -21.59 5.31 20.20
CA LYS A 271 -22.90 5.59 19.60
C LYS A 271 -23.01 5.19 18.13
N LEU A 272 -21.93 5.32 17.35
CA LEU A 272 -21.90 4.94 15.94
C LEU A 272 -21.45 3.47 15.82
N ASN A 273 -22.40 2.54 15.92
CA ASN A 273 -22.14 1.09 15.90
C ASN A 273 -21.84 0.56 14.48
N THR A 274 -20.74 1.00 13.89
CA THR A 274 -20.26 0.55 12.58
C THR A 274 -18.76 0.80 12.44
N ASN A 275 -18.11 0.09 11.52
CA ASN A 275 -16.70 0.31 11.18
C ASN A 275 -16.52 1.61 10.38
N LEU A 276 -15.31 2.16 10.44
CA LEU A 276 -14.86 3.19 9.51
C LEU A 276 -14.62 2.59 8.12
N GLU A 277 -14.93 3.37 7.10
CA GLU A 277 -14.64 3.01 5.71
C GLU A 277 -13.20 3.45 5.36
N PRO A 278 -12.27 2.52 5.07
CA PRO A 278 -10.92 2.86 4.67
C PRO A 278 -10.93 3.51 3.28
N ILE A 279 -10.04 4.47 3.07
CA ILE A 279 -9.79 5.03 1.74
C ILE A 279 -8.50 4.50 1.16
N ALA A 280 -8.45 4.44 -0.17
CA ALA A 280 -7.24 4.08 -0.87
C ALA A 280 -6.19 5.20 -0.82
N ILE A 281 -5.01 4.86 -0.30
CA ILE A 281 -3.83 5.73 -0.28
C ILE A 281 -2.61 5.03 -0.92
N SER A 282 -1.66 5.83 -1.39
CA SER A 282 -0.33 5.39 -1.80
C SER A 282 0.71 5.94 -0.82
N ASP A 283 1.47 5.07 -0.15
CA ASP A 283 2.74 5.43 0.50
C ASP A 283 3.87 5.19 -0.51
N GLU A 284 4.36 6.27 -1.11
CA GLU A 284 5.36 6.19 -2.17
C GLU A 284 6.32 7.37 -2.16
N TYR A 285 7.28 7.35 -3.08
CA TYR A 285 8.24 8.43 -3.25
C TYR A 285 7.73 9.55 -4.16
N TRP A 286 8.12 10.79 -3.83
CA TRP A 286 7.74 12.01 -4.55
C TRP A 286 7.97 11.91 -6.05
N PHE A 287 9.12 11.39 -6.50
CA PHE A 287 9.42 11.29 -7.93
C PHE A 287 8.39 10.44 -8.68
N SER A 288 7.93 9.35 -8.06
CA SER A 288 6.97 8.42 -8.63
C SER A 288 5.60 9.07 -8.66
N TRP A 289 5.16 9.60 -7.51
CA TRP A 289 3.89 10.30 -7.39
C TRP A 289 3.75 11.40 -8.46
N LYS A 290 4.73 12.30 -8.57
CA LYS A 290 4.69 13.39 -9.55
C LYS A 290 4.77 12.94 -10.99
N LYS A 291 5.39 11.79 -11.28
CA LYS A 291 5.42 11.24 -12.63
C LYS A 291 4.02 10.83 -13.10
N PHE A 292 3.21 10.22 -12.23
CA PHE A 292 1.87 9.72 -12.57
C PHE A 292 0.72 10.67 -12.21
N HIS A 293 0.98 11.64 -11.33
CA HIS A 293 0.00 12.63 -10.87
C HIS A 293 0.57 14.06 -10.97
N ARG A 294 0.96 14.47 -12.18
CA ARG A 294 1.63 15.75 -12.45
C ARG A 294 0.85 16.97 -11.95
N ASP A 295 -0.47 16.93 -12.04
CA ASP A 295 -1.34 18.03 -11.65
C ASP A 295 -1.89 17.91 -10.22
N SER A 296 -1.36 16.95 -9.44
CA SER A 296 -1.79 16.76 -8.05
C SER A 296 -1.51 17.99 -7.19
N LYS A 297 -2.43 18.33 -6.29
CA LYS A 297 -2.24 19.39 -5.29
C LYS A 297 -1.48 18.83 -4.08
N LEU A 298 -0.34 19.44 -3.75
CA LEU A 298 0.32 19.22 -2.47
C LEU A 298 -0.44 19.99 -1.38
N ILE A 299 -0.79 19.31 -0.30
CA ILE A 299 -1.34 19.91 0.91
C ILE A 299 -0.23 19.91 1.96
N ARG A 300 0.02 21.08 2.56
CA ARG A 300 0.95 21.27 3.67
C ARG A 300 0.16 21.43 4.95
N LEU A 301 0.67 20.84 6.03
CA LEU A 301 0.04 20.78 7.35
C LEU A 301 0.75 21.69 8.36
#